data_AF-A0A957NKM9-F1
#
_entry.id   AF-A0A957NKM9-F1
#
_cell.length_a   1.000
_cell.length_b   1.000
_cell.length_c   1.000
_cell.angle_alpha   90.00
_cell.angle_beta   90.00
_cell.angle_gamma   90.00
#
_symmetry.space_group_name_H-M   'P 1'
#
loop_
_entity.id
_entity.type
_entity.pdbx_description
1 polymer ?
#
loop_
_entity_poly.entity_id
_entity_poly.type
_entity_poly.pdbx_seq_one_letter_code
_entity_poly.pdbx_strand_id
1 'polypeptide(L)'
;FEGQSPLATAWGWWLLFKYPMVGIFVYMHPEWPRSMARWTLKACFVLVALQAIVQLLQVATGQGIGDNTAGSFGRHGVTPLVMFIFLSLAFAFGKWLMDSDWHPMVWVLAFGSLSSALGGMRIFPVGAVLLGAVALLIHLLRGGNIGRAFLLVCAFAIGFGLFIGVYDAFSRSSSTYWTQISNTEQLSQYFSNAHYREGEGTYRLGRSYAVQYGWEQLQRDDITLVFGYGLGSRSNSGSLGIVGTAMAESDYGVTQGTDALTFMQEWGIGGLLILAGVFAWLVGAYARAVRRSRFLWERTAAAGLIVFTVGWPFWLWYQSPWAYTFSMLLYWGMTGFVLQHRNLTRGEAFQTSHT
;
A
#
# COMPACT_ATOMS: atom_id res chain seq x y z
N PHE A 1 19.99 -19.08 -24.88
CA PHE A 1 19.50 -18.26 -23.77
C PHE A 1 20.69 -17.48 -23.23
N GLU A 2 20.80 -16.20 -23.57
CA GLU A 2 21.72 -15.32 -22.85
C GLU A 2 21.16 -15.17 -21.43
N GLY A 3 21.92 -15.59 -20.42
CA GLY A 3 21.49 -15.52 -19.02
C GLY A 3 21.31 -14.07 -18.57
N GLN A 4 20.47 -13.86 -17.56
CA GLN A 4 20.28 -12.54 -16.97
C GLN A 4 21.60 -12.01 -16.37
N SER A 5 21.90 -10.73 -16.62
CA SER A 5 23.10 -10.08 -16.06
C SER A 5 23.10 -10.15 -14.52
N PRO A 6 24.21 -10.55 -13.88
CA PRO A 6 24.32 -10.58 -12.42
C PRO A 6 24.01 -9.24 -11.74
N LEU A 7 24.29 -8.12 -12.42
CA LEU A 7 23.97 -6.79 -11.94
C LEU A 7 22.47 -6.51 -11.92
N ALA A 8 21.74 -6.99 -12.94
CA ALA A 8 20.28 -6.89 -12.98
C ALA A 8 19.65 -7.70 -11.85
N THR A 9 20.16 -8.89 -11.60
CA THR A 9 19.73 -9.74 -10.49
C THR A 9 20.01 -9.06 -9.15
N ALA A 10 21.24 -8.59 -8.90
CA ALA A 10 21.60 -7.90 -7.66
C ALA A 10 20.74 -6.63 -7.42
N TRP A 11 20.43 -5.88 -8.48
CA TRP A 11 19.53 -4.74 -8.40
C TRP A 11 18.09 -5.14 -8.06
N GLY A 12 17.56 -6.20 -8.68
CA GLY A 12 16.26 -6.77 -8.32
C GLY A 12 16.18 -7.19 -6.85
N TRP A 13 17.24 -7.86 -6.35
CA TRP A 13 17.37 -8.19 -4.92
C TRP A 13 17.32 -6.95 -4.03
N TRP A 14 18.08 -5.91 -4.38
CA TRP A 14 18.06 -4.67 -3.61
C TRP A 14 16.67 -4.01 -3.58
N LEU A 15 16.00 -3.89 -4.73
CA LEU A 15 14.67 -3.28 -4.82
C LEU A 15 13.64 -4.02 -3.97
N LEU A 16 13.74 -5.33 -3.92
CA LEU A 16 12.84 -6.20 -3.18
C LEU A 16 13.08 -6.17 -1.66
N PHE A 17 14.35 -6.30 -1.23
CA PHE A 17 14.70 -6.53 0.17
C PHE A 17 15.03 -5.26 0.96
N LYS A 18 15.24 -4.10 0.31
CA LYS A 18 15.59 -2.84 1.01
C LYS A 18 14.66 -2.49 2.17
N TYR A 19 13.35 -2.67 2.04
CA TYR A 19 12.41 -2.35 3.13
C TYR A 19 12.26 -3.48 4.16
N PRO A 20 12.11 -4.77 3.79
CA PRO A 20 12.20 -5.86 4.75
C PRO A 20 13.46 -5.81 5.63
N MET A 21 14.62 -5.45 5.07
CA MET A 21 15.86 -5.27 5.82
C MET A 21 15.74 -4.20 6.91
N VAL A 22 15.02 -3.10 6.67
CA VAL A 22 14.73 -2.09 7.70
C VAL A 22 13.89 -2.70 8.82
N GLY A 23 12.89 -3.52 8.49
CA GLY A 23 12.12 -4.25 9.49
C GLY A 23 12.97 -5.21 10.33
N ILE A 24 13.89 -5.94 9.70
CA ILE A 24 14.84 -6.83 10.39
C ILE A 24 15.77 -6.02 11.30
N PHE A 25 16.29 -4.88 10.82
CA PHE A 25 17.14 -4.00 11.61
C PHE A 25 16.41 -3.49 12.86
N VAL A 26 15.18 -2.97 12.71
CA VAL A 26 14.37 -2.51 13.83
C VAL A 26 14.06 -3.66 14.80
N TYR A 27 13.80 -4.87 14.27
CA TYR A 27 13.56 -6.06 15.08
C TYR A 27 14.78 -6.50 15.91
N MET A 28 15.99 -6.37 15.36
CA MET A 28 17.24 -6.78 16.01
C MET A 28 17.81 -5.76 16.99
N HIS A 29 17.44 -4.48 16.87
CA HIS A 29 17.96 -3.45 17.76
C HIS A 29 17.60 -3.76 19.23
N PRO A 30 18.50 -3.57 20.20
CA PRO A 30 18.17 -3.71 21.62
C PRO A 30 17.21 -2.56 22.02
N GLU A 31 15.95 -2.92 22.24
CA GLU A 31 14.84 -2.14 22.80
C GLU A 31 14.54 -0.76 22.19
N TRP A 32 13.50 -0.70 21.35
CA TRP A 32 12.89 0.58 20.98
C TRP A 32 11.97 1.09 22.09
N PRO A 33 11.89 2.40 22.33
CA PRO A 33 10.96 2.94 23.32
C PRO A 33 9.51 2.58 22.99
N ARG A 34 8.74 2.07 23.97
CA ARG A 34 7.31 1.74 23.79
C ARG A 34 6.46 2.93 23.30
N SER A 35 6.89 4.15 23.63
CA SER A 35 6.26 5.39 23.16
C SER A 35 6.41 5.61 21.65
N MET A 36 7.31 4.91 20.97
CA MET A 36 7.53 5.01 19.53
C MET A 36 6.24 4.74 18.75
N ALA A 37 5.50 3.67 19.07
CA ALA A 37 4.21 3.40 18.41
C ALA A 37 3.23 4.56 18.55
N ARG A 38 3.14 5.17 19.74
CA ARG A 38 2.28 6.34 19.97
C ARG A 38 2.71 7.52 19.10
N TRP A 39 4.00 7.84 19.09
CA TRP A 39 4.51 9.00 18.35
C TRP A 39 4.42 8.79 16.83
N THR A 40 4.80 7.62 16.34
CA THR A 40 4.72 7.28 14.92
C THR A 40 3.28 7.34 14.41
N LEU A 41 2.32 6.74 15.12
CA LEU A 41 0.92 6.77 14.68
C LEU A 41 0.34 8.19 14.73
N LYS A 42 0.62 8.96 15.78
CA LYS A 42 0.21 10.37 15.85
C LYS A 42 0.83 11.20 14.72
N ALA A 43 2.11 10.99 14.43
CA ALA A 43 2.79 11.64 13.32
C ALA A 43 2.11 11.30 11.98
N CYS A 44 1.70 10.04 11.76
CA CYS A 44 0.95 9.66 10.56
C CYS A 44 -0.34 10.48 10.42
N PHE A 45 -1.14 10.56 11.49
CA PHE A 45 -2.41 11.29 11.46
C PHE A 45 -2.22 12.79 11.23
N VAL A 46 -1.24 13.39 11.90
CA VAL A 46 -0.88 14.82 11.73
C VAL A 46 -0.37 15.09 10.32
N LEU A 47 0.48 14.21 9.78
CA LEU A 47 1.01 14.35 8.44
C LEU A 47 -0.09 14.29 7.39
N VAL A 48 -1.09 13.39 7.50
CA VAL A 48 -2.23 13.38 6.57
C VAL A 48 -2.97 14.72 6.55
N ALA A 49 -3.23 15.31 7.72
CA ALA A 49 -3.85 16.64 7.80
C ALA A 49 -2.96 17.73 7.19
N LEU A 50 -1.66 17.70 7.48
CA LEU A 50 -0.68 18.64 6.92
C LEU A 50 -0.63 18.55 5.39
N GLN A 51 -0.65 17.34 4.82
CA GLN A 51 -0.66 17.15 3.36
C GLN A 51 -1.88 17.80 2.72
N ALA A 52 -3.07 17.60 3.30
CA ALA A 52 -4.29 18.20 2.81
C ALA A 52 -4.22 19.74 2.85
N ILE A 53 -3.67 20.33 3.92
CA ILE A 53 -3.45 21.77 4.02
C ILE A 53 -2.47 22.27 2.94
N VAL A 54 -1.35 21.58 2.74
CA VAL A 54 -0.37 21.94 1.70
C VAL A 54 -1.00 21.86 0.31
N GLN A 55 -1.80 20.84 0.02
CA GLN A 55 -2.52 20.74 -1.26
C GLN A 55 -3.52 21.87 -1.45
N LEU A 56 -4.25 22.26 -0.41
CA LEU A 56 -5.16 23.42 -0.48
C LEU A 56 -4.39 24.71 -0.79
N LEU A 57 -3.20 24.91 -0.19
CA LEU A 57 -2.32 26.05 -0.50
C LEU A 57 -1.78 25.99 -1.94
N GLN A 58 -1.43 24.81 -2.44
CA GLN A 58 -1.04 24.61 -3.85
C GLN A 58 -2.18 25.00 -4.80
N VAL A 59 -3.41 24.60 -4.50
CA VAL A 59 -4.59 24.98 -5.28
C VAL A 59 -4.84 26.49 -5.20
N ALA A 60 -4.76 27.08 -4.00
CA ALA A 60 -4.93 28.51 -3.80
C ALA A 60 -3.87 29.36 -4.53
N THR A 61 -2.67 28.81 -4.75
CA THR A 61 -1.59 29.45 -5.53
C THR A 61 -1.68 29.17 -7.03
N GLY A 62 -2.77 28.55 -7.51
CA GLY A 62 -3.04 28.34 -8.93
C GLY A 62 -2.45 27.06 -9.53
N GLN A 63 -1.94 26.12 -8.71
CA GLN A 63 -1.48 24.84 -9.22
C GLN A 63 -2.66 24.00 -9.72
N GLY A 64 -2.49 23.40 -10.91
CA GLY A 64 -3.48 22.50 -11.48
C GLY A 64 -3.61 21.21 -10.68
N ILE A 65 -4.86 20.88 -10.33
CA ILE A 65 -5.26 19.68 -9.59
C ILE A 65 -4.88 18.42 -10.37
N GLY A 66 -4.48 17.37 -9.64
CA GLY A 66 -3.98 16.10 -10.18
C GLY A 66 -2.55 15.81 -9.72
N ASP A 67 -1.74 15.17 -10.58
CA ASP A 67 -0.39 14.71 -10.25
C ASP A 67 0.56 15.80 -9.69
N ASN A 68 0.32 17.07 -10.00
CA ASN A 68 1.14 18.19 -9.53
C ASN A 68 0.75 18.67 -8.13
N THR A 69 -0.47 18.36 -7.66
CA THR A 69 -0.97 18.70 -6.32
C THR A 69 -0.87 17.49 -5.40
N ALA A 70 0.36 17.00 -5.15
CA ALA A 70 0.61 15.89 -4.22
C ALA A 70 1.05 16.37 -2.83
N GLY A 71 0.87 17.64 -2.50
CA GLY A 71 1.35 18.21 -1.25
C GLY A 71 2.87 18.17 -1.17
N SER A 72 3.41 17.70 -0.05
CA SER A 72 4.85 17.58 0.17
C SER A 72 5.48 16.36 -0.52
N PHE A 73 4.70 15.51 -1.19
CA PHE A 73 5.23 14.41 -2.00
C PHE A 73 5.75 14.87 -3.37
N GLY A 74 5.65 16.18 -3.66
CA GLY A 74 6.25 16.80 -4.83
C GLY A 74 5.51 16.54 -6.14
N ARG A 75 6.14 16.89 -7.25
CA ARG A 75 5.55 16.74 -8.59
C ARG A 75 5.43 15.25 -8.94
N HIS A 76 4.24 14.82 -9.38
CA HIS A 76 3.88 13.41 -9.62
C HIS A 76 3.90 12.51 -8.36
N GLY A 77 3.79 13.11 -7.17
CA GLY A 77 3.84 12.40 -5.88
C GLY A 77 2.50 11.82 -5.39
N VAL A 78 1.43 11.94 -6.16
CA VAL A 78 0.06 11.59 -5.72
C VAL A 78 -0.08 10.11 -5.37
N THR A 79 0.64 9.25 -6.08
CA THR A 79 0.57 7.80 -5.84
C THR A 79 1.25 7.38 -4.54
N PRO A 80 2.50 7.81 -4.25
CA PRO A 80 3.10 7.69 -2.92
C PRO A 80 2.23 8.24 -1.79
N LEU A 81 1.60 9.41 -2.00
CA LEU A 81 0.71 10.05 -1.04
C LEU A 81 -0.49 9.15 -0.70
N VAL A 82 -1.19 8.59 -1.69
CA VAL A 82 -2.33 7.71 -1.45
C VAL A 82 -1.93 6.46 -0.67
N MET A 83 -0.78 5.85 -0.97
CA MET A 83 -0.31 4.70 -0.23
C MET A 83 -0.05 5.05 1.25
N PHE A 84 0.51 6.24 1.50
CA PHE A 84 0.68 6.75 2.86
C PHE A 84 -0.65 6.99 3.57
N ILE A 85 -1.65 7.54 2.88
CA ILE A 85 -3.01 7.73 3.42
C ILE A 85 -3.62 6.36 3.77
N PHE A 86 -3.52 5.34 2.91
CA PHE A 86 -4.03 4.00 3.21
C PHE A 86 -3.37 3.36 4.43
N LEU A 87 -2.04 3.50 4.56
CA LEU A 87 -1.34 3.01 5.75
C LEU A 87 -1.77 3.76 7.02
N SER A 88 -1.90 5.07 6.94
CA SER A 88 -2.37 5.91 8.05
C SER A 88 -3.82 5.57 8.42
N LEU A 89 -4.67 5.33 7.43
CA LEU A 89 -6.06 4.93 7.61
C LEU A 89 -6.16 3.55 8.27
N ALA A 90 -5.31 2.60 7.87
CA ALA A 90 -5.22 1.30 8.54
C ALA A 90 -4.83 1.44 10.01
N PHE A 91 -3.88 2.31 10.36
CA PHE A 91 -3.55 2.61 11.77
C PHE A 91 -4.71 3.30 12.51
N ALA A 92 -5.46 4.18 11.86
CA ALA A 92 -6.62 4.81 12.45
C ALA A 92 -7.73 3.79 12.73
N PHE A 93 -7.98 2.84 11.82
CA PHE A 93 -8.85 1.69 12.08
C PHE A 93 -8.31 0.79 13.19
N GLY A 94 -6.99 0.59 13.27
CA GLY A 94 -6.36 -0.10 14.40
C GLY A 94 -6.69 0.56 15.74
N LYS A 95 -6.72 1.90 15.80
CA LYS A 95 -7.02 2.66 17.04
C LYS A 95 -8.49 2.53 17.41
N TRP A 96 -9.38 2.63 16.42
CA TRP A 96 -10.81 2.37 16.59
C TRP A 96 -11.06 0.93 17.07
N LEU A 97 -10.39 -0.07 16.51
CA LEU A 97 -10.53 -1.48 16.90
C LEU A 97 -10.06 -1.77 18.34
N MET A 98 -9.07 -1.05 18.84
CA MET A 98 -8.49 -1.31 20.16
C MET A 98 -9.14 -0.48 21.28
N ASP A 99 -9.49 0.77 20.99
CA ASP A 99 -9.95 1.74 21.99
C ASP A 99 -11.33 2.33 21.70
N SER A 100 -11.95 1.97 20.56
CA SER A 100 -13.21 2.55 20.08
C SER A 100 -13.18 4.07 19.85
N ASP A 101 -12.00 4.66 19.90
CA ASP A 101 -11.75 6.05 19.59
C ASP A 101 -11.88 6.27 18.09
N TRP A 102 -12.97 6.91 17.69
CA TRP A 102 -13.34 7.14 16.30
C TRP A 102 -12.73 8.42 15.73
N HIS A 103 -12.19 9.32 16.56
CA HIS A 103 -11.70 10.61 16.08
C HIS A 103 -10.57 10.46 15.05
N PRO A 104 -9.49 9.69 15.29
CA PRO A 104 -8.42 9.55 14.30
C PRO A 104 -8.91 8.97 12.98
N MET A 105 -9.86 8.03 13.04
CA MET A 105 -10.48 7.42 11.86
C MET A 105 -11.24 8.46 11.03
N VAL A 106 -12.10 9.26 11.65
CA VAL A 106 -12.86 10.31 10.96
C VAL A 106 -11.92 11.38 10.38
N TRP A 107 -10.92 11.82 11.15
CA TRP A 107 -9.95 12.81 10.69
C TRP A 107 -9.15 12.32 9.48
N VAL A 108 -8.59 11.11 9.56
CA VAL A 108 -7.81 10.53 8.45
C VAL A 108 -8.69 10.24 7.24
N LEU A 109 -9.94 9.79 7.43
CA LEU A 109 -10.89 9.64 6.34
C LEU A 109 -11.22 10.97 5.68
N ALA A 110 -11.52 12.01 6.45
CA ALA A 110 -11.89 13.32 5.91
C ALA A 110 -10.71 13.97 5.16
N PHE A 111 -9.55 14.09 5.79
CA PHE A 111 -8.37 14.66 5.15
C PHE A 111 -7.82 13.78 4.03
N GLY A 112 -7.89 12.46 4.18
CA GLY A 112 -7.51 11.52 3.12
C GLY A 112 -8.44 11.59 1.92
N SER A 113 -9.74 11.78 2.13
CA SER A 113 -10.74 11.99 1.07
C SER A 113 -10.49 13.29 0.33
N LEU A 114 -10.33 14.39 1.07
CA LEU A 114 -9.98 15.69 0.49
C LEU A 114 -8.68 15.61 -0.32
N SER A 115 -7.63 15.05 0.29
CA SER A 115 -6.31 14.94 -0.31
C SER A 115 -6.30 14.06 -1.57
N SER A 116 -7.03 12.95 -1.55
CA SER A 116 -7.15 12.05 -2.69
C SER A 116 -8.01 12.64 -3.80
N ALA A 117 -9.07 13.38 -3.46
CA ALA A 117 -9.89 14.09 -4.44
C ALA A 117 -9.07 15.19 -5.15
N LEU A 118 -8.32 16.00 -4.40
CA LEU A 118 -7.38 16.98 -4.96
C LEU A 118 -6.23 16.34 -5.75
N GLY A 119 -5.83 15.11 -5.40
CA GLY A 119 -4.90 14.32 -6.20
C GLY A 119 -5.52 13.72 -7.47
N GLY A 120 -6.85 13.82 -7.67
CA GLY A 120 -7.55 13.17 -8.79
C GLY A 120 -7.60 11.64 -8.68
N MET A 121 -7.48 11.09 -7.47
CA MET A 121 -7.33 9.64 -7.24
C MET A 121 -8.66 8.92 -7.18
N ARG A 122 -9.13 8.42 -8.32
CA ARG A 122 -10.43 7.77 -8.49
C ARG A 122 -10.66 6.54 -7.61
N ILE A 123 -9.60 5.80 -7.29
CA ILE A 123 -9.67 4.49 -6.61
C ILE A 123 -9.50 4.59 -5.10
N PHE A 124 -9.28 5.79 -4.56
CA PHE A 124 -9.23 6.00 -3.12
C PHE A 124 -10.46 5.43 -2.38
N PRO A 125 -11.72 5.69 -2.82
CA PRO A 125 -12.89 5.12 -2.14
C PRO A 125 -12.88 3.59 -2.10
N VAL A 126 -12.50 2.93 -3.19
CA VAL A 126 -12.42 1.46 -3.26
C VAL A 126 -11.41 0.92 -2.25
N GLY A 127 -10.20 1.48 -2.21
CA GLY A 127 -9.17 1.06 -1.25
C GLY A 127 -9.55 1.35 0.20
N ALA A 128 -10.20 2.50 0.46
CA ALA A 128 -10.68 2.86 1.79
C ALA A 128 -11.77 1.88 2.27
N VAL A 129 -12.75 1.54 1.42
CA VAL A 129 -13.78 0.52 1.72
C VAL A 129 -13.17 -0.84 1.99
N LEU A 130 -12.18 -1.26 1.19
CA LEU A 130 -11.49 -2.53 1.43
C LEU A 130 -10.87 -2.58 2.83
N LEU A 131 -10.13 -1.54 3.22
CA LEU A 131 -9.57 -1.43 4.57
C LEU A 131 -10.65 -1.40 5.65
N GLY A 132 -11.73 -0.66 5.42
CA GLY A 132 -12.89 -0.58 6.31
C GLY A 132 -13.60 -1.92 6.49
N ALA A 133 -13.76 -2.69 5.41
CA ALA A 133 -14.37 -4.01 5.43
C ALA A 133 -13.53 -5.00 6.22
N VAL A 134 -12.20 -4.98 6.06
CA VAL A 134 -11.28 -5.78 6.88
C VAL A 134 -11.38 -5.38 8.35
N ALA A 135 -11.37 -4.08 8.65
CA ALA A 135 -11.52 -3.60 10.03
C ALA A 135 -12.88 -4.03 10.63
N LEU A 136 -13.96 -3.88 9.87
CA LEU A 136 -15.31 -4.29 10.28
C LEU A 136 -15.37 -5.79 10.54
N LEU A 137 -14.79 -6.62 9.66
CA LEU A 137 -14.72 -8.07 9.84
C LEU A 137 -13.98 -8.41 11.13
N ILE A 138 -12.83 -7.78 11.41
CA ILE A 138 -12.08 -7.99 12.65
C ILE A 138 -12.92 -7.56 13.87
N HIS A 139 -13.67 -6.46 13.79
CA HIS A 139 -14.57 -6.01 14.85
C HIS A 139 -15.67 -7.02 15.14
N LEU A 140 -16.33 -7.55 14.09
CA LEU A 140 -17.39 -8.55 14.20
C LEU A 140 -16.87 -9.88 14.75
N LEU A 141 -15.73 -10.36 14.26
CA LEU A 141 -15.09 -11.60 14.75
C LEU A 141 -14.69 -11.52 16.23
N ARG A 142 -14.54 -10.32 16.78
CA ARG A 142 -14.23 -10.08 18.20
C ARG A 142 -15.48 -9.86 19.06
N GLY A 143 -16.68 -10.07 18.53
CA GLY A 143 -17.94 -9.85 19.25
C GLY A 143 -18.28 -8.37 19.46
N GLY A 144 -17.85 -7.50 18.54
CA GLY A 144 -18.04 -6.07 18.64
C GLY A 144 -19.52 -5.64 18.59
N ASN A 145 -19.85 -4.56 19.31
CA ASN A 145 -21.21 -3.99 19.32
C ASN A 145 -21.57 -3.37 17.95
N ILE A 146 -22.80 -3.62 17.49
CA ILE A 146 -23.42 -3.08 16.26
C ILE A 146 -23.37 -1.55 16.23
N GLY A 147 -23.62 -0.87 17.36
CA GLY A 147 -23.59 0.60 17.42
C GLY A 147 -22.24 1.19 17.03
N ARG A 148 -21.14 0.48 17.31
CA ARG A 148 -19.80 0.89 16.89
C ARG A 148 -19.56 0.62 15.40
N ALA A 149 -20.11 -0.46 14.86
CA ALA A 149 -20.09 -0.72 13.43
C ALA A 149 -20.88 0.35 12.65
N PHE A 150 -22.00 0.83 13.20
CA PHE A 150 -22.76 1.93 12.62
C PHE A 150 -21.93 3.22 12.50
N LEU A 151 -21.14 3.58 13.52
CA LEU A 151 -20.24 4.74 13.47
C LEU A 151 -19.22 4.64 12.33
N LEU A 152 -18.69 3.44 12.06
CA LEU A 152 -17.79 3.21 10.94
C LEU A 152 -18.49 3.51 9.61
N VAL A 153 -19.71 2.99 9.42
CA VAL A 153 -20.51 3.22 8.21
C VAL A 153 -20.81 4.71 8.02
N CYS A 154 -21.22 5.41 9.08
CA CYS A 154 -21.44 6.85 9.02
C CYS A 154 -20.17 7.63 8.64
N ALA A 155 -19.02 7.26 9.21
CA ALA A 155 -17.74 7.87 8.87
C ALA A 155 -17.38 7.69 7.38
N PHE A 156 -17.65 6.51 6.82
CA PHE A 156 -17.50 6.27 5.38
C PHE A 156 -18.46 7.11 4.54
N ALA A 157 -19.73 7.19 4.92
CA ALA A 157 -20.71 8.02 4.20
C ALA A 157 -20.29 9.49 4.14
N ILE A 158 -19.82 10.05 5.27
CA ILE A 158 -19.31 11.42 5.35
C ILE A 158 -18.03 11.59 4.52
N GLY A 159 -17.06 10.68 4.69
CA GLY A 159 -15.80 10.75 3.95
C GLY A 159 -16.01 10.67 2.43
N PHE A 160 -16.92 9.81 1.97
CA PHE A 160 -17.23 9.66 0.55
C PHE A 160 -18.04 10.82 0.01
N GLY A 161 -19.00 11.34 0.77
CA GLY A 161 -19.70 12.57 0.41
C GLY A 161 -18.72 13.72 0.20
N LEU A 162 -17.74 13.87 1.11
CA LEU A 162 -16.66 14.85 0.98
C LEU A 162 -15.78 14.58 -0.24
N PHE A 163 -15.34 13.34 -0.45
CA PHE A 163 -14.53 12.96 -1.61
C PHE A 163 -15.22 13.33 -2.92
N ILE A 164 -16.47 12.91 -3.09
CA ILE A 164 -17.26 13.14 -4.30
C ILE A 164 -17.47 14.63 -4.52
N GLY A 165 -17.91 15.35 -3.48
CA GLY A 165 -18.15 16.79 -3.57
C GLY A 165 -16.89 17.58 -3.98
N VAL A 166 -15.75 17.26 -3.38
CA VAL A 166 -14.47 17.89 -3.75
C VAL A 166 -14.04 17.46 -5.15
N TYR A 167 -14.11 16.17 -5.47
CA TYR A 167 -13.67 15.66 -6.77
C TYR A 167 -14.49 16.30 -7.89
N ASP A 168 -15.82 16.38 -7.76
CA ASP A 168 -16.69 16.96 -8.79
C ASP A 168 -16.52 18.47 -8.90
N ALA A 169 -16.31 19.18 -7.78
CA ALA A 169 -16.09 20.63 -7.80
C ALA A 169 -14.79 21.04 -8.50
N PHE A 170 -13.79 20.16 -8.47
CA PHE A 170 -12.42 20.48 -8.89
C PHE A 170 -11.91 19.67 -10.09
N SER A 171 -12.62 18.61 -10.47
CA SER A 171 -12.32 17.81 -11.65
C SER A 171 -12.42 18.68 -12.89
N ARG A 172 -11.40 18.61 -13.75
CA ARG A 172 -11.41 19.24 -15.08
C ARG A 172 -12.29 18.49 -16.09
N SER A 173 -12.86 17.36 -15.70
CA SER A 173 -13.77 16.60 -16.54
C SER A 173 -15.16 17.20 -16.50
N SER A 174 -15.82 17.27 -17.66
CA SER A 174 -17.23 17.63 -17.76
C SER A 174 -18.18 16.60 -17.17
N SER A 175 -17.68 15.40 -16.82
CA SER A 175 -18.46 14.33 -16.21
C SER A 175 -18.21 14.22 -14.71
N THR A 176 -19.29 13.97 -13.96
CA THR A 176 -19.23 13.70 -12.52
C THR A 176 -18.49 12.39 -12.23
N TYR A 177 -18.00 12.25 -11.00
CA TYR A 177 -17.37 11.03 -10.48
C TYR A 177 -18.24 9.80 -10.75
N TRP A 178 -19.54 9.90 -10.46
CA TRP A 178 -20.48 8.80 -10.66
C TRP A 178 -20.62 8.42 -12.13
N THR A 179 -20.65 9.39 -13.04
CA THR A 179 -20.70 9.12 -14.47
C THR A 179 -19.42 8.43 -14.97
N GLN A 180 -18.26 8.80 -14.42
CA GLN A 180 -16.99 8.18 -14.80
C GLN A 180 -16.86 6.73 -14.32
N ILE A 181 -17.39 6.42 -13.13
CA ILE A 181 -17.32 5.07 -12.54
C ILE A 181 -18.49 4.19 -12.95
N SER A 182 -19.65 4.73 -13.30
CA SER A 182 -20.75 3.92 -13.84
C SER A 182 -20.55 3.55 -15.31
N ASN A 183 -19.67 4.27 -16.02
CA ASN A 183 -19.33 3.95 -17.39
C ASN A 183 -18.37 2.75 -17.45
N THR A 184 -18.95 1.57 -17.65
CA THR A 184 -18.23 0.28 -17.74
C THR A 184 -17.20 0.26 -18.87
N GLU A 185 -17.44 0.95 -19.97
CA GLU A 185 -16.51 1.04 -21.10
C GLU A 185 -15.29 1.89 -20.75
N GLN A 186 -15.49 3.06 -20.13
CA GLN A 186 -14.37 3.89 -19.67
C GLN A 186 -13.56 3.23 -18.56
N LEU A 187 -14.21 2.52 -17.62
CA LEU A 187 -13.52 1.72 -16.62
C LEU A 187 -12.72 0.58 -17.25
N SER A 188 -13.32 -0.13 -18.21
CA SER A 188 -12.63 -1.19 -18.95
C SER A 188 -11.42 -0.63 -19.68
N GLN A 189 -11.56 0.46 -20.42
CA GLN A 189 -10.44 1.12 -21.09
C GLN A 189 -9.35 1.59 -20.10
N TYR A 190 -9.74 2.14 -18.95
CA TYR A 190 -8.79 2.56 -17.92
C TYR A 190 -7.96 1.41 -17.34
N PHE A 191 -8.57 0.24 -17.17
CA PHE A 191 -7.90 -0.94 -16.62
C PHE A 191 -7.25 -1.84 -17.67
N SER A 192 -7.66 -1.76 -18.94
CA SER A 192 -7.30 -2.73 -19.98
C SER A 192 -6.43 -2.16 -21.11
N ASN A 193 -6.28 -0.83 -21.23
CA ASN A 193 -5.52 -0.27 -22.35
C ASN A 193 -4.01 -0.28 -22.10
N ALA A 194 -3.24 -0.53 -23.16
CA ALA A 194 -1.82 -0.24 -23.24
C ALA A 194 -1.63 1.09 -23.99
N HIS A 195 -0.97 2.07 -23.37
CA HIS A 195 -0.66 3.34 -24.02
C HIS A 195 0.85 3.52 -24.15
N TYR A 196 1.32 3.75 -25.36
CA TYR A 196 2.70 4.18 -25.61
C TYR A 196 2.85 5.64 -25.21
N ARG A 197 3.88 5.97 -24.41
CA ARG A 197 4.17 7.35 -24.03
C ARG A 197 5.41 7.82 -24.79
N GLU A 198 5.18 8.55 -25.88
CA GLU A 198 6.22 9.01 -26.83
C GLU A 198 7.38 9.78 -26.17
N GLY A 199 7.19 10.40 -25.00
CA GLY A 199 8.24 11.13 -24.28
C GLY A 199 9.09 10.30 -23.30
N GLU A 200 8.65 9.11 -22.91
CA GLU A 200 9.36 8.25 -21.94
C GLU A 200 9.91 6.97 -22.58
N GLY A 201 9.62 6.71 -23.86
CA GLY A 201 10.06 5.50 -24.57
C GLY A 201 9.53 4.20 -23.95
N THR A 202 8.44 4.27 -23.19
CA THR A 202 7.88 3.13 -22.44
C THR A 202 6.39 2.95 -22.71
N TYR A 203 5.95 1.70 -22.65
CA TYR A 203 4.52 1.35 -22.66
C TYR A 203 3.97 1.33 -21.25
N ARG A 204 2.86 2.03 -21.02
CA ARG A 204 2.12 1.98 -19.76
C ARG A 204 0.94 1.01 -19.91
N LEU A 205 1.01 -0.11 -19.20
CA LEU A 205 -0.03 -1.13 -19.25
C LEU A 205 -1.15 -0.82 -18.24
N GLY A 206 -2.39 -0.97 -18.66
CA GLY A 206 -3.55 -1.00 -17.76
C GLY A 206 -3.42 -2.12 -16.73
N ARG A 207 -4.00 -1.96 -15.54
CA ARG A 207 -3.79 -2.86 -14.39
C ARG A 207 -4.23 -4.29 -14.68
N SER A 208 -5.41 -4.45 -15.29
CA SER A 208 -5.95 -5.77 -15.64
C SER A 208 -5.20 -6.38 -16.82
N TYR A 209 -4.87 -5.56 -17.82
CA TYR A 209 -4.08 -6.02 -18.96
C TYR A 209 -2.66 -6.43 -18.55
N ALA A 210 -2.05 -5.72 -17.60
CA ALA A 210 -0.74 -6.08 -17.05
C ALA A 210 -0.77 -7.49 -16.41
N VAL A 211 -1.81 -7.84 -15.65
CA VAL A 211 -1.95 -9.19 -15.10
C VAL A 211 -2.18 -10.23 -16.20
N GLN A 212 -3.05 -9.93 -17.16
CA GLN A 212 -3.32 -10.82 -18.29
C GLN A 212 -2.05 -11.08 -19.11
N TYR A 213 -1.34 -10.03 -19.50
CA TYR A 213 -0.06 -10.11 -20.20
C TYR A 213 0.98 -10.89 -19.38
N GLY A 214 1.05 -10.63 -18.07
CA GLY A 214 1.88 -11.39 -17.12
C GLY A 214 1.61 -12.88 -17.19
N TRP A 215 0.32 -13.24 -17.16
CA TRP A 215 -0.15 -14.62 -17.21
C TRP A 215 0.16 -15.30 -18.54
N GLU A 216 -0.16 -14.65 -19.65
CA GLU A 216 0.10 -15.16 -21.01
C GLU A 216 1.59 -15.44 -21.25
N GLN A 217 2.47 -14.61 -20.69
CA GLN A 217 3.92 -14.85 -20.77
C GLN A 217 4.37 -16.04 -19.90
N LEU A 218 3.85 -16.16 -18.67
CA LEU A 218 4.20 -17.27 -17.78
C LEU A 218 3.74 -18.64 -18.30
N GLN A 219 2.64 -18.70 -19.04
CA GLN A 219 2.08 -19.95 -19.57
C GLN A 219 2.90 -20.58 -20.71
N ARG A 220 3.97 -19.93 -21.18
CA ARG A 220 4.78 -20.42 -22.30
C ARG A 220 5.55 -21.72 -21.98
N ASP A 221 5.95 -21.91 -20.73
CA ASP A 221 6.59 -23.15 -20.26
C ASP A 221 6.41 -23.35 -18.74
N ASP A 222 6.44 -24.61 -18.30
CA ASP A 222 6.18 -25.00 -16.91
C ASP A 222 7.22 -24.46 -15.91
N ILE A 223 8.47 -24.26 -16.34
CA ILE A 223 9.55 -23.80 -15.46
C ILE A 223 9.35 -22.31 -15.17
N THR A 224 9.15 -21.51 -16.21
CA THR A 224 8.84 -20.08 -16.08
C THR A 224 7.50 -19.86 -15.40
N LEU A 225 6.50 -20.72 -15.59
CA LEU A 225 5.25 -20.65 -14.84
C LEU A 225 5.47 -20.71 -13.32
N VAL A 226 6.32 -21.63 -12.87
CA VAL A 226 6.58 -21.86 -11.44
C VAL A 226 7.55 -20.83 -10.85
N PHE A 227 8.64 -20.53 -11.56
CA PHE A 227 9.77 -19.74 -11.04
C PHE A 227 9.89 -18.33 -11.62
N GLY A 228 9.12 -18.00 -12.65
CA GLY A 228 9.25 -16.76 -13.40
C GLY A 228 10.49 -16.72 -14.28
N TYR A 229 10.79 -15.54 -14.80
CA TYR A 229 11.99 -15.22 -15.58
C TYR A 229 13.21 -14.88 -14.70
N GLY A 230 13.05 -14.85 -13.37
CA GLY A 230 14.11 -14.54 -12.42
C GLY A 230 14.06 -13.10 -11.90
N LEU A 231 14.63 -12.91 -10.70
CA LEU A 231 14.66 -11.62 -9.99
C LEU A 231 15.41 -10.55 -10.78
N GLY A 232 14.78 -9.39 -10.96
CA GLY A 232 15.36 -8.29 -11.74
C GLY A 232 15.11 -8.37 -13.24
N SER A 233 14.40 -9.40 -13.73
CA SER A 233 14.07 -9.55 -15.17
C SER A 233 13.10 -8.46 -15.66
N ARG A 234 12.33 -7.84 -14.75
CA ARG A 234 11.51 -6.64 -15.00
C ARG A 234 12.07 -5.38 -14.33
N SER A 235 13.32 -5.40 -13.89
CA SER A 235 13.96 -4.23 -13.29
C SER A 235 14.75 -3.45 -14.35
N ASN A 236 14.67 -2.13 -14.29
CA ASN A 236 15.52 -1.25 -15.08
C ASN A 236 16.20 -0.21 -14.18
N SER A 237 17.33 0.31 -14.66
CA SER A 237 18.01 1.45 -14.06
C SER A 237 18.73 2.23 -15.15
N GLY A 238 18.25 3.43 -15.46
CA GLY A 238 18.86 4.31 -16.46
C GLY A 238 20.25 4.81 -16.05
N SER A 239 20.49 5.01 -14.75
CA SER A 239 21.81 5.45 -14.24
C SER A 239 22.85 4.33 -14.22
N LEU A 240 22.41 3.06 -14.09
CA LEU A 240 23.28 1.90 -14.11
C LEU A 240 23.33 1.21 -15.48
N GLY A 241 22.54 1.67 -16.46
CA GLY A 241 22.41 1.03 -17.78
C GLY A 241 21.86 -0.40 -17.73
N ILE A 242 21.09 -0.74 -16.69
CA ILE A 242 20.59 -2.10 -16.45
C ILE A 242 19.18 -2.21 -17.02
N VAL A 243 18.93 -3.23 -17.84
CA VAL A 243 17.59 -3.62 -18.29
C VAL A 243 17.46 -5.14 -18.14
N GLY A 244 16.42 -5.58 -17.45
CA GLY A 244 16.13 -7.00 -17.27
C GLY A 244 15.70 -7.70 -18.57
N THR A 245 15.94 -9.00 -18.64
CA THR A 245 15.70 -9.83 -19.83
C THR A 245 14.22 -9.85 -20.26
N ALA A 246 13.28 -9.95 -19.32
CA ALA A 246 11.84 -9.91 -19.63
C ALA A 246 11.36 -8.54 -20.14
N MET A 247 12.13 -7.46 -19.92
CA MET A 247 11.90 -6.16 -20.57
C MET A 247 12.56 -6.07 -21.94
N ALA A 248 13.75 -6.65 -22.11
CA ALA A 248 14.48 -6.62 -23.37
C ALA A 248 13.83 -7.51 -24.45
N GLU A 249 13.27 -8.65 -24.07
CA GLU A 249 12.64 -9.63 -24.98
C GLU A 249 11.12 -9.42 -25.15
N SER A 250 10.57 -8.39 -24.51
CA SER A 250 9.13 -8.10 -24.52
C SER A 250 8.73 -7.38 -25.82
N ASP A 251 7.59 -7.76 -26.41
CA ASP A 251 7.04 -7.12 -27.62
C ASP A 251 6.77 -5.62 -27.42
N TYR A 252 6.62 -5.19 -26.16
CA TYR A 252 6.44 -3.81 -25.74
C TYR A 252 7.72 -3.16 -25.16
N GLY A 253 8.87 -3.82 -25.24
CA GLY A 253 10.13 -3.36 -24.66
C GLY A 253 10.02 -3.07 -23.15
N VAL A 254 10.55 -1.92 -22.73
CA VAL A 254 10.46 -1.44 -21.34
C VAL A 254 9.02 -0.99 -21.04
N THR A 255 8.30 -1.76 -20.22
CA THR A 255 6.94 -1.39 -19.77
C THR A 255 6.92 -0.93 -18.32
N GLN A 256 6.11 0.09 -18.01
CA GLN A 256 5.73 0.42 -16.64
C GLN A 256 4.36 -0.21 -16.34
N GLY A 257 4.39 -1.21 -15.45
CA GLY A 257 3.20 -1.91 -14.97
C GLY A 257 3.00 -1.79 -13.47
N THR A 258 2.12 -2.61 -12.93
CA THR A 258 1.85 -2.73 -11.50
C THR A 258 2.85 -3.70 -10.86
N ASP A 259 3.03 -3.64 -9.54
CA ASP A 259 3.91 -4.61 -8.89
C ASP A 259 3.39 -6.05 -9.07
N ALA A 260 2.08 -6.26 -9.23
CA ALA A 260 1.53 -7.58 -9.54
C ALA A 260 2.16 -8.19 -10.80
N LEU A 261 2.27 -7.43 -11.90
CA LEU A 261 2.95 -7.90 -13.12
C LEU A 261 4.43 -8.22 -12.84
N THR A 262 5.13 -7.32 -12.15
CA THR A 262 6.55 -7.49 -11.81
C THR A 262 6.77 -8.76 -10.97
N PHE A 263 6.02 -8.94 -9.89
CA PHE A 263 6.13 -10.12 -9.04
C PHE A 263 5.73 -11.40 -9.78
N MET A 264 4.65 -11.37 -10.57
CA MET A 264 4.25 -12.51 -11.39
C MET A 264 5.38 -12.96 -12.30
N GLN A 265 5.99 -12.03 -13.05
CA GLN A 265 7.00 -12.39 -14.03
C GLN A 265 8.37 -12.67 -13.42
N GLU A 266 8.78 -11.98 -12.35
CA GLU A 266 10.09 -12.21 -11.73
C GLU A 266 10.14 -13.48 -10.87
N TRP A 267 9.00 -13.93 -10.34
CA TRP A 267 8.96 -15.02 -9.36
C TRP A 267 8.05 -16.20 -9.73
N GLY A 268 7.24 -16.06 -10.78
CA GLY A 268 6.23 -17.06 -11.14
C GLY A 268 5.19 -17.27 -10.04
N ILE A 269 4.38 -18.30 -10.21
CA ILE A 269 3.34 -18.66 -9.24
C ILE A 269 3.96 -19.10 -7.90
N GLY A 270 5.09 -19.80 -7.94
CA GLY A 270 5.77 -20.31 -6.75
C GLY A 270 6.16 -19.20 -5.79
N GLY A 271 6.78 -18.13 -6.28
CA GLY A 271 7.14 -17.01 -5.40
C GLY A 271 5.96 -16.14 -4.98
N LEU A 272 4.90 -16.02 -5.78
CA LEU A 272 3.64 -15.39 -5.32
C LEU A 272 3.03 -16.15 -4.14
N LEU A 273 3.07 -17.49 -4.16
CA LEU A 273 2.60 -18.33 -3.04
C LEU A 273 3.48 -18.14 -1.80
N ILE A 274 4.80 -18.05 -1.97
CA ILE A 274 5.72 -17.74 -0.86
C ILE A 274 5.39 -16.36 -0.26
N LEU A 275 5.21 -15.34 -1.11
CA LEU A 275 4.87 -13.98 -0.68
C LEU A 275 3.52 -13.95 0.07
N ALA A 276 2.51 -14.66 -0.45
CA ALA A 276 1.23 -14.82 0.22
C ALA A 276 1.37 -15.53 1.58
N GLY A 277 2.22 -16.57 1.65
CA GLY A 277 2.57 -17.26 2.89
C GLY A 277 3.23 -16.34 3.91
N VAL A 278 4.14 -15.45 3.47
CA VAL A 278 4.77 -14.43 4.34
C VAL A 278 3.72 -13.46 4.88
N PHE A 279 2.81 -12.94 4.04
CA PHE A 279 1.74 -12.05 4.53
C PHE A 279 0.79 -12.75 5.49
N ALA A 280 0.41 -14.00 5.22
CA ALA A 280 -0.41 -14.80 6.14
C ALA A 280 0.31 -15.00 7.48
N TRP A 281 1.61 -15.30 7.45
CA TRP A 281 2.43 -15.41 8.66
C TRP A 281 2.51 -14.09 9.43
N LEU A 282 2.71 -12.96 8.75
CA LEU A 282 2.74 -11.63 9.34
C LEU A 282 1.40 -11.30 10.02
N VAL A 283 0.26 -11.51 9.35
CA VAL A 283 -1.08 -11.36 9.94
C VAL A 283 -1.21 -12.19 11.21
N GLY A 284 -0.82 -13.46 11.17
CA GLY A 284 -0.83 -14.33 12.35
C GLY A 284 0.11 -13.84 13.47
N ALA A 285 1.26 -13.27 13.12
CA ALA A 285 2.20 -12.70 14.08
C ALA A 285 1.65 -11.43 14.74
N TYR A 286 1.05 -10.51 13.98
CA TYR A 286 0.40 -9.32 14.51
C TYR A 286 -0.83 -9.66 15.35
N ALA A 287 -1.65 -10.63 14.92
CA ALA A 287 -2.80 -11.09 15.70
C ALA A 287 -2.39 -11.68 17.07
N ARG A 288 -1.21 -12.31 17.14
CA ARG A 288 -0.62 -12.71 18.42
C ARG A 288 -0.13 -11.51 19.23
N ALA A 289 0.47 -10.51 18.60
CA ALA A 289 0.91 -9.27 19.26
C ALA A 289 -0.28 -8.48 19.87
N VAL A 290 -1.39 -8.35 19.14
CA VAL A 290 -2.64 -7.71 19.62
C VAL A 290 -3.18 -8.37 20.90
N ARG A 291 -3.07 -9.70 20.99
CA ARG A 291 -3.56 -10.49 22.14
C ARG A 291 -2.63 -10.45 23.35
N ARG A 292 -1.32 -10.28 23.14
CA ARG A 292 -0.31 -10.42 24.20
C ARG A 292 0.20 -9.10 24.76
N SER A 293 0.25 -8.05 23.93
CA SER A 293 0.71 -6.75 24.41
C SER A 293 -0.27 -6.18 25.43
N ARG A 294 0.25 -5.62 26.52
CA ARG A 294 -0.52 -4.89 27.52
C ARG A 294 -0.71 -3.41 27.14
N PHE A 295 0.07 -2.91 26.18
CA PHE A 295 0.10 -1.50 25.82
C PHE A 295 -0.84 -1.21 24.64
N LEU A 296 -1.71 -0.21 24.82
CA LEU A 296 -2.73 0.15 23.84
C LEU A 296 -2.14 0.50 22.47
N TRP A 297 -1.08 1.30 22.42
CA TRP A 297 -0.48 1.79 21.17
C TRP A 297 0.23 0.69 20.37
N GLU A 298 0.81 -0.30 21.04
CA GLU A 298 1.40 -1.47 20.38
C GLU A 298 0.30 -2.36 19.75
N ARG A 299 -0.79 -2.61 20.50
CA ARG A 299 -1.96 -3.34 19.97
C ARG A 299 -2.59 -2.59 18.80
N THR A 300 -2.64 -1.27 18.89
CA THR A 300 -3.16 -0.38 17.84
C THR A 300 -2.32 -0.51 16.57
N ALA A 301 -0.99 -0.42 16.70
CA ALA A 301 -0.07 -0.58 15.58
C ALA A 301 -0.21 -1.97 14.94
N ALA A 302 -0.23 -3.04 15.76
CA ALA A 302 -0.39 -4.40 15.28
C ALA A 302 -1.73 -4.62 14.56
N ALA A 303 -2.84 -4.08 15.08
CA ALA A 303 -4.14 -4.17 14.43
C ALA A 303 -4.19 -3.40 13.12
N GLY A 304 -3.58 -2.21 13.06
CA GLY A 304 -3.47 -1.46 11.81
C GLY A 304 -2.59 -2.17 10.78
N LEU A 305 -1.49 -2.81 11.20
CA LEU A 305 -0.68 -3.63 10.31
C LEU A 305 -1.46 -4.83 9.76
N ILE A 306 -2.33 -5.48 10.54
CA ILE A 306 -3.22 -6.54 10.02
C ILE A 306 -4.10 -5.96 8.90
N VAL A 307 -4.79 -4.85 9.19
CA VAL A 307 -5.72 -4.20 8.25
C VAL A 307 -5.01 -3.83 6.95
N PHE A 308 -3.80 -3.27 7.02
CA PHE A 308 -3.01 -2.94 5.83
C PHE A 308 -2.49 -4.19 5.09
N THR A 309 -1.99 -5.20 5.82
CA THR A 309 -1.35 -6.39 5.25
C THR A 309 -2.34 -7.27 4.48
N VAL A 310 -3.59 -7.36 4.94
CA VAL A 310 -4.64 -8.08 4.20
C VAL A 310 -4.91 -7.41 2.84
N GLY A 311 -4.67 -6.11 2.71
CA GLY A 311 -4.84 -5.37 1.46
C GLY A 311 -3.75 -5.59 0.42
N TRP A 312 -2.65 -6.30 0.72
CA TRP A 312 -1.51 -6.49 -0.19
C TRP A 312 -1.87 -6.96 -1.60
N PRO A 313 -2.79 -7.93 -1.80
CA PRO A 313 -3.20 -8.31 -3.15
C PRO A 313 -3.74 -7.13 -3.97
N PHE A 314 -4.52 -6.26 -3.34
CA PHE A 314 -5.06 -5.07 -3.98
C PHE A 314 -3.98 -3.99 -4.20
N TRP A 315 -3.05 -3.81 -3.26
CA TRP A 315 -1.93 -2.85 -3.42
C TRP A 315 -1.02 -3.23 -4.59
N LEU A 316 -0.67 -4.52 -4.69
CA LEU A 316 0.14 -5.08 -5.77
C LEU A 316 -0.57 -4.96 -7.12
N TRP A 317 -1.88 -5.25 -7.16
CA TRP A 317 -2.67 -5.13 -8.38
C TRP A 317 -2.82 -3.68 -8.85
N TYR A 318 -3.04 -2.75 -7.92
CA TYR A 318 -3.40 -1.38 -8.28
C TYR A 318 -2.19 -0.48 -8.56
N GLN A 319 -1.10 -0.65 -7.81
CA GLN A 319 0.04 0.27 -7.79
C GLN A 319 1.39 -0.48 -7.73
N SER A 320 2.47 0.31 -7.61
CA SER A 320 3.80 -0.18 -7.29
C SER A 320 4.24 0.21 -5.86
N PRO A 321 3.62 -0.37 -4.81
CA PRO A 321 3.97 -0.07 -3.42
C PRO A 321 5.47 -0.17 -3.12
N TRP A 322 6.23 -1.08 -3.74
CA TRP A 322 7.68 -1.22 -3.55
C TRP A 322 8.50 -0.05 -4.13
N ALA A 323 7.87 0.87 -4.87
CA ALA A 323 8.49 2.11 -5.28
C ALA A 323 8.34 3.24 -4.23
N TYR A 324 7.44 3.09 -3.25
CA TYR A 324 7.06 4.19 -2.35
C TYR A 324 7.80 4.14 -1.02
N THR A 325 8.99 4.73 -1.01
CA THR A 325 9.94 4.70 0.12
C THR A 325 9.33 5.06 1.46
N PHE A 326 8.61 6.18 1.57
CA PHE A 326 8.11 6.65 2.86
C PHE A 326 7.15 5.64 3.52
N SER A 327 6.13 5.20 2.79
CA SER A 327 5.13 4.27 3.27
C SER A 327 5.72 2.89 3.56
N MET A 328 6.65 2.42 2.73
CA MET A 328 7.26 1.11 2.92
C MET A 328 8.26 1.08 4.08
N LEU A 329 9.07 2.12 4.27
CA LEU A 329 9.91 2.26 5.46
C LEU A 329 9.06 2.25 6.73
N LEU A 330 7.94 2.97 6.72
CA LEU A 330 7.02 3.01 7.85
C LEU A 330 6.37 1.65 8.12
N TYR A 331 5.84 0.98 7.08
CA TYR A 331 5.21 -0.33 7.19
C TYR A 331 6.17 -1.39 7.72
N TRP A 332 7.36 -1.52 7.10
CA TRP A 332 8.35 -2.52 7.50
C TRP A 332 9.03 -2.17 8.82
N GLY A 333 9.30 -0.89 9.08
CA GLY A 333 9.81 -0.42 10.38
C GLY A 333 8.83 -0.73 11.52
N MET A 334 7.55 -0.42 11.36
CA MET A 334 6.53 -0.78 12.36
C MET A 334 6.34 -2.29 12.50
N THR A 335 6.53 -3.05 11.41
CA THR A 335 6.54 -4.52 11.46
C THR A 335 7.66 -5.02 12.36
N GLY A 336 8.88 -4.54 12.16
CA GLY A 336 10.02 -4.88 13.02
C GLY A 336 9.77 -4.55 14.49
N PHE A 337 9.28 -3.33 14.75
CA PHE A 337 8.95 -2.86 16.09
C PHE A 337 7.93 -3.75 16.81
N VAL A 338 6.81 -4.08 16.16
CA VAL A 338 5.74 -4.91 16.74
C VAL A 338 6.23 -6.34 17.01
N LEU A 339 7.05 -6.91 16.11
CA LEU A 339 7.58 -8.26 16.27
C LEU A 339 8.63 -8.35 17.38
N GLN A 340 9.44 -7.30 17.57
CA GLN A 340 10.42 -7.24 18.66
C GLN A 340 9.73 -7.23 20.03
N HIS A 341 8.75 -6.35 20.22
CA HIS A 341 8.04 -6.19 21.50
C HIS A 341 7.22 -7.44 21.87
N ARG A 342 6.76 -8.21 20.87
CA ARG A 342 6.17 -9.54 21.07
C ARG A 342 7.15 -10.52 21.71
N ASN A 343 8.44 -10.44 21.39
CA ASN A 343 9.44 -11.39 21.92
C ASN A 343 9.93 -10.99 23.31
N LEU A 344 10.07 -9.69 23.60
CA LEU A 344 10.43 -9.20 24.94
C LEU A 344 9.39 -9.61 25.99
N THR A 345 8.09 -9.49 25.67
CA THR A 345 7.00 -9.95 26.55
C THR A 345 7.01 -11.47 26.78
N ARG A 346 7.66 -12.28 25.93
CA ARG A 346 7.85 -13.72 26.16
C ARG A 346 9.01 -13.99 27.13
N GLY A 347 10.06 -13.18 27.09
CA GLY A 347 11.21 -13.28 28.00
C GLY A 347 10.85 -12.90 29.44
N GLU A 348 10.13 -11.79 29.63
CA GLU A 348 9.66 -11.34 30.95
C GLU A 348 8.71 -12.36 31.60
N ALA A 349 7.81 -12.98 30.83
CA ALA A 349 6.87 -13.97 31.34
C ALA A 349 7.51 -15.33 31.70
N PHE A 350 8.67 -15.65 31.12
CA PHE A 350 9.42 -16.86 31.46
C PHE A 350 10.24 -16.68 32.74
N GLN A 351 10.74 -15.46 33.01
CA GLN A 351 11.48 -15.17 34.25
C GLN A 351 10.57 -15.14 35.48
N THR A 352 9.32 -14.69 35.36
CA THR A 352 8.37 -14.64 36.50
C THR A 352 7.71 -15.98 36.84
N SER A 353 7.84 -17.01 35.99
CA SER A 353 7.32 -18.36 36.28
C SER A 353 8.34 -19.28 36.97
N HIS A 354 9.57 -18.81 37.15
CA HIS A 354 10.67 -19.55 37.78
C HIS A 354 11.16 -18.89 39.09
N THR A 355 10.43 -17.90 39.58
CA THR A 355 10.55 -17.29 40.92
C THR A 355 9.27 -17.55 41.69
#